data_AF-A0A9X1ISE2-F1
#
_entry.id   AF-A0A9X1ISE2-F1
#
_cell.length_a   1.000
_cell.length_b   1.000
_cell.length_c   1.000
_cell.angle_alpha   90.00
_cell.angle_beta   90.00
_cell.angle_gamma   90.00
#
_symmetry.space_group_name_H-M   'P 1'
#
loop_
_entity.id
_entity.type
_entity.pdbx_description
1 polymer ?
#
loop_
_entity_poly.entity_id
_entity_poly.type
_entity_poly.pdbx_seq_one_letter_code
_entity_poly.pdbx_strand_id
1 'polypeptide(L)'
;MNSILSSLCRRSVACLAVLAAAAAPLPAQAQTISITAVDAGAPDLGVVISAASGDTIFRIAPGDGLVTKLSGGGLRPGSGTARGHVTLTCTGSDSCESASQTVTIGASGTLTGRARALTNFTIAPGSNPPTLGTPSGTNTISFTVSSIPRDASRDFYVGADFGIAADGTSGLATSGFLVDVPAGAIGGTAQATVRRPISLTKTSDLSFGTIAAPTSGSGTVTFDAGSGALEVTGTGARVLTGSGAALAQYTVAGESGQSFSIDMTPLEMTGAVTLPVTLNNDAAATPLLAGSPNDEGSYSFRIGGSFSVSHDTPAGLYSGDFVVTVLYD
;
A
#
# COMPACT_ATOMS: atom_id res chain seq x y z
N MET A 1 10.34 98.61 -29.83
CA MET A 1 11.32 99.14 -30.80
C MET A 1 12.61 98.35 -30.65
N ASN A 2 13.05 97.70 -31.75
CA ASN A 2 14.35 97.10 -32.08
C ASN A 2 15.12 96.31 -31.00
N SER A 3 15.28 94.99 -31.12
CA SER A 3 16.04 94.21 -32.14
C SER A 3 17.56 94.38 -32.02
N ILE A 4 18.24 93.39 -31.41
CA ILE A 4 19.66 93.05 -31.62
C ILE A 4 19.86 91.53 -31.45
N LEU A 5 20.37 90.91 -32.52
CA LEU A 5 21.25 89.74 -32.66
C LEU A 5 21.43 88.74 -31.49
N SER A 6 21.13 87.46 -31.72
CA SER A 6 22.05 86.31 -31.61
C SER A 6 21.33 84.96 -31.78
N SER A 7 22.12 83.92 -32.07
CA SER A 7 21.85 82.48 -31.93
C SER A 7 21.47 81.67 -33.18
N LEU A 8 22.48 80.89 -33.59
CA LEU A 8 22.46 79.64 -34.33
C LEU A 8 21.29 78.70 -33.94
N CYS A 9 20.77 77.97 -34.91
CA CYS A 9 20.95 76.51 -35.05
C CYS A 9 19.83 75.91 -35.92
N ARG A 10 20.22 75.21 -36.99
CA ARG A 10 19.52 74.13 -37.72
C ARG A 10 19.51 74.34 -39.23
N ARG A 11 20.20 73.45 -39.93
CA ARG A 11 19.71 72.54 -40.99
C ARG A 11 20.90 72.13 -41.86
N SER A 12 21.42 70.90 -41.66
CA SER A 12 20.98 69.66 -42.32
C SER A 12 21.65 69.49 -43.68
N VAL A 13 22.77 68.74 -43.70
CA VAL A 13 23.43 68.23 -44.90
C VAL A 13 23.76 66.74 -44.69
N ALA A 14 23.42 65.96 -45.72
CA ALA A 14 23.92 64.63 -46.11
C ALA A 14 23.71 63.43 -45.17
N CYS A 15 23.06 62.40 -45.69
CA CYS A 15 23.53 61.02 -45.48
C CYS A 15 23.05 60.09 -46.61
N LEU A 16 23.99 59.64 -47.43
CA LEU A 16 23.86 58.56 -48.40
C LEU A 16 23.93 57.24 -47.61
N ALA A 17 22.80 56.55 -47.41
CA ALA A 17 22.76 55.32 -46.64
C ALA A 17 22.71 54.09 -47.57
N VAL A 18 23.79 53.31 -47.53
CA VAL A 18 23.88 51.94 -48.04
C VAL A 18 22.86 51.08 -47.30
N LEU A 19 21.93 50.47 -48.03
CA LEU A 19 20.95 49.53 -47.48
C LEU A 19 21.64 48.17 -47.27
N ALA A 20 22.33 48.00 -46.14
CA ALA A 20 22.75 46.69 -45.66
C ALA A 20 21.50 45.96 -45.15
N ALA A 21 21.00 45.00 -45.93
CA ALA A 21 19.98 44.07 -45.47
C ALA A 21 20.58 43.24 -44.32
N ALA A 22 20.30 43.65 -43.08
CA ALA A 22 20.55 42.84 -41.91
C ALA A 22 19.70 41.58 -42.01
N ALA A 23 20.31 40.47 -42.43
CA ALA A 23 19.76 39.14 -42.23
C ALA A 23 19.67 38.92 -40.72
N ALA A 24 18.54 39.26 -40.12
CA ALA A 24 18.23 38.84 -38.76
C ALA A 24 18.22 37.31 -38.76
N PRO A 25 18.98 36.64 -37.87
CA PRO A 25 18.87 35.20 -37.73
C PRO A 25 17.43 34.91 -37.30
N LEU A 26 16.68 34.22 -38.18
CA LEU A 26 15.42 33.61 -37.78
C LEU A 26 15.72 32.69 -36.59
N PRO A 27 14.87 32.67 -35.54
CA PRO A 27 15.07 31.76 -34.43
C PRO A 27 15.10 30.34 -35.00
N ALA A 28 16.24 29.67 -34.88
CA ALA A 28 16.38 28.27 -35.23
C ALA A 28 15.39 27.50 -34.35
N GLN A 29 14.35 26.94 -34.99
CA GLN A 29 13.39 26.05 -34.35
C GLN A 29 14.15 24.75 -34.00
N ALA A 30 14.83 24.72 -32.86
CA ALA A 30 15.38 23.50 -32.31
C ALA A 30 14.20 22.64 -31.87
N GLN A 31 13.89 21.56 -32.59
CA GLN A 31 12.72 20.72 -32.33
C GLN A 31 13.00 19.22 -32.45
N THR A 32 12.30 18.49 -31.59
CA THR A 32 12.76 17.33 -30.81
C THR A 32 11.59 16.32 -30.65
N ILE A 33 11.85 15.03 -30.40
CA ILE A 33 10.80 14.00 -30.17
C ILE A 33 9.85 14.46 -29.07
N SER A 34 8.53 14.41 -29.33
CA SER A 34 7.50 14.75 -28.35
C SER A 34 6.93 13.46 -27.73
N ILE A 35 6.71 13.48 -26.42
CA ILE A 35 5.93 12.42 -25.78
C ILE A 35 4.46 12.78 -26.02
N THR A 36 3.69 11.89 -26.64
CA THR A 36 2.28 12.17 -26.96
C THR A 36 1.35 11.61 -25.90
N ALA A 37 1.75 10.55 -25.21
CA ALA A 37 1.03 10.03 -24.06
C ALA A 37 1.97 9.31 -23.09
N VAL A 38 1.81 9.62 -21.81
CA VAL A 38 2.15 8.73 -20.70
C VAL A 38 0.81 8.41 -20.05
N ASP A 39 0.02 7.51 -20.66
CA ASP A 39 -1.11 6.82 -20.00
C ASP A 39 -1.97 6.01 -20.98
N ALA A 40 -1.73 4.69 -21.03
CA ALA A 40 -2.81 3.72 -21.20
C ALA A 40 -2.85 2.71 -20.03
N GLY A 41 -2.27 3.10 -18.89
CA GLY A 41 -2.14 2.25 -17.69
C GLY A 41 -1.09 2.81 -16.74
N ALA A 42 -1.47 3.83 -15.96
CA ALA A 42 -0.78 4.21 -14.73
C ALA A 42 -0.40 2.95 -13.92
N PRO A 43 0.83 2.83 -13.37
CA PRO A 43 1.20 1.67 -12.59
C PRO A 43 0.28 1.47 -11.36
N ASP A 44 -0.72 0.60 -11.46
CA ASP A 44 -1.71 0.38 -10.40
C ASP A 44 -1.52 -1.00 -9.75
N LEU A 45 -1.12 -1.00 -8.47
CA LEU A 45 -1.01 -2.23 -7.68
C LEU A 45 -2.40 -2.77 -7.28
N GLY A 46 -3.47 -2.02 -7.45
CA GLY A 46 -4.79 -2.36 -6.95
C GLY A 46 -4.82 -2.34 -5.42
N VAL A 47 -5.49 -3.32 -4.81
CA VAL A 47 -5.55 -3.42 -3.34
C VAL A 47 -4.25 -4.01 -2.79
N VAL A 48 -3.70 -3.35 -1.78
CA VAL A 48 -2.53 -3.80 -1.00
C VAL A 48 -2.88 -3.79 0.48
N ILE A 49 -2.56 -4.88 1.17
CA ILE A 49 -2.55 -4.95 2.64
C ILE A 49 -1.14 -4.56 3.09
N SER A 50 -1.04 -3.48 3.85
CA SER A 50 0.23 -3.00 4.39
C SER A 50 0.81 -3.95 5.45
N ALA A 51 2.14 -3.92 5.63
CA ALA A 51 2.77 -4.64 6.73
C ALA A 51 2.42 -3.99 8.08
N ALA A 52 2.40 -4.78 9.16
CA ALA A 52 2.27 -4.24 10.52
C ALA A 52 3.51 -3.43 10.97
N SER A 53 4.69 -3.72 10.40
CA SER A 53 5.91 -2.95 10.59
C SER A 53 6.84 -3.09 9.38
N GLY A 54 7.61 -2.05 9.10
CA GLY A 54 8.56 -1.99 7.98
C GLY A 54 7.91 -1.85 6.61
N ASP A 55 8.49 -1.00 5.76
CA ASP A 55 7.97 -0.79 4.41
C ASP A 55 7.97 -2.09 3.59
N THR A 56 6.94 -2.25 2.76
CA THR A 56 6.83 -3.36 1.80
C THR A 56 7.19 -2.85 0.41
N ILE A 57 8.11 -3.52 -0.27
CA ILE A 57 8.55 -3.12 -1.61
C ILE A 57 8.01 -4.11 -2.63
N PHE A 58 7.25 -3.60 -3.60
CA PHE A 58 6.73 -4.34 -4.73
C PHE A 58 7.50 -3.97 -6.01
N ARG A 59 8.07 -4.96 -6.69
CA ARG A 59 8.69 -4.78 -8.01
C ARG A 59 7.69 -5.04 -9.10
N ILE A 60 7.53 -4.05 -9.96
CA ILE A 60 6.72 -4.12 -11.17
C ILE A 60 7.65 -4.44 -12.33
N ALA A 61 7.50 -5.64 -12.92
CA ALA A 61 8.29 -6.04 -14.08
C ALA A 61 7.75 -5.37 -15.36
N PRO A 62 8.58 -4.70 -16.18
CA PRO A 62 8.10 -4.01 -17.37
C PRO A 62 7.71 -4.97 -18.50
N GLY A 63 8.27 -6.18 -18.55
CA GLY A 63 8.04 -7.11 -19.67
C GLY A 63 6.65 -7.72 -19.70
N ASP A 64 6.16 -8.18 -18.55
CA ASP A 64 4.87 -8.86 -18.39
C ASP A 64 3.92 -8.13 -17.44
N GLY A 65 4.37 -7.07 -16.77
CA GLY A 65 3.60 -6.32 -15.79
C GLY A 65 3.43 -7.04 -14.45
N LEU A 66 4.09 -8.17 -14.25
CA LEU A 66 3.97 -8.96 -13.03
C LEU A 66 4.52 -8.17 -11.84
N VAL A 67 3.80 -8.23 -10.72
CA VAL A 67 4.20 -7.60 -9.47
C VAL A 67 4.73 -8.66 -8.53
N THR A 68 6.00 -8.55 -8.14
CA THR A 68 6.63 -9.41 -7.13
C THR A 68 6.87 -8.63 -5.85
N LYS A 69 6.65 -9.26 -4.69
CA LYS A 69 7.09 -8.68 -3.43
C LYS A 69 8.58 -8.94 -3.26
N LEU A 70 9.38 -7.87 -3.14
CA LEU A 70 10.81 -7.97 -2.88
C LEU A 70 11.13 -8.09 -1.40
N SER A 71 10.43 -7.31 -0.57
CA SER A 71 10.68 -7.22 0.87
C SER A 71 9.44 -6.78 1.63
N GLY A 72 9.46 -6.97 2.96
CA GLY A 72 8.42 -6.53 3.88
C GLY A 72 7.26 -7.51 4.07
N GLY A 73 6.41 -7.20 5.06
CA GLY A 73 5.31 -8.05 5.50
C GLY A 73 4.01 -7.88 4.70
N GLY A 74 3.89 -6.85 3.85
CA GLY A 74 2.66 -6.55 3.13
C GLY A 74 2.32 -7.60 2.08
N LEU A 75 1.09 -7.51 1.57
CA LEU A 75 0.51 -8.44 0.62
C LEU A 75 -0.28 -7.70 -0.46
N ARG A 76 -0.17 -8.15 -1.70
CA ARG A 76 -1.04 -7.75 -2.80
C ARG A 76 -1.94 -8.94 -3.18
N PRO A 77 -3.21 -8.96 -2.77
CA PRO A 77 -4.11 -10.06 -3.10
C PRO A 77 -4.47 -10.14 -4.60
N GLY A 78 -4.41 -9.02 -5.33
CA GLY A 78 -4.70 -8.99 -6.77
C GLY A 78 -3.55 -9.50 -7.65
N SER A 79 -3.89 -10.13 -8.78
CA SER A 79 -2.92 -10.70 -9.75
C SER A 79 -2.83 -9.92 -11.07
N GLY A 80 -3.31 -8.68 -11.13
CA GLY A 80 -3.29 -7.86 -12.36
C GLY A 80 -1.91 -7.32 -12.72
N THR A 81 -1.76 -6.85 -13.96
CA THR A 81 -0.53 -6.16 -14.42
C THR A 81 -0.50 -4.71 -13.93
N ALA A 82 0.67 -4.22 -13.53
CA ALA A 82 0.82 -2.86 -12.98
C ALA A 82 1.91 -2.03 -13.69
N ARG A 83 2.36 -2.40 -14.88
CA ARG A 83 3.42 -1.66 -15.59
C ARG A 83 2.91 -0.36 -16.21
N GLY A 84 3.76 0.65 -16.25
CA GLY A 84 3.50 1.88 -16.98
C GLY A 84 3.64 1.67 -18.48
N HIS A 85 2.89 2.43 -19.27
CA HIS A 85 2.96 2.42 -20.74
C HIS A 85 3.26 3.83 -21.26
N VAL A 86 4.32 3.95 -22.05
CA VAL A 86 4.77 5.22 -22.61
C VAL A 86 4.69 5.15 -24.13
N THR A 87 4.01 6.13 -24.73
CA THR A 87 3.92 6.28 -26.18
C THR A 87 4.66 7.54 -26.63
N LEU A 88 5.67 7.31 -27.46
CA LEU A 88 6.43 8.33 -28.16
C LEU A 88 5.85 8.50 -29.56
N THR A 89 5.67 9.74 -30.01
CA THR A 89 5.33 10.01 -31.41
C THR A 89 6.28 11.08 -31.91
N CYS A 90 6.73 10.96 -33.16
CA CYS A 90 7.34 12.12 -33.77
C CYS A 90 6.28 13.00 -34.42
N THR A 91 6.14 14.23 -33.91
CA THR A 91 5.35 15.29 -34.55
C THR A 91 6.27 16.45 -34.93
N GLY A 92 6.02 17.11 -36.07
CA GLY A 92 6.82 18.24 -36.54
C GLY A 92 7.74 17.93 -37.74
N SER A 93 9.05 18.18 -37.60
CA SER A 93 10.07 18.03 -38.68
C SER A 93 10.78 16.66 -38.69
N ASP A 94 11.52 16.32 -39.75
CA ASP A 94 12.16 15.01 -39.98
C ASP A 94 13.37 14.68 -39.06
N SER A 95 13.67 15.51 -38.07
CA SER A 95 14.88 15.36 -37.22
C SER A 95 14.82 14.11 -36.32
N CYS A 96 13.63 13.77 -35.81
CA CYS A 96 13.34 12.53 -35.09
C CYS A 96 13.47 11.27 -35.95
N GLU A 97 13.42 11.41 -37.28
CA GLU A 97 13.58 10.30 -38.23
C GLU A 97 15.06 9.96 -38.45
N SER A 98 15.95 10.90 -38.08
CA SER A 98 17.36 10.87 -38.44
C SER A 98 18.31 10.70 -37.25
N ALA A 99 17.85 10.96 -36.01
CA ALA A 99 18.71 10.95 -34.83
C ALA A 99 18.08 10.23 -33.63
N SER A 100 18.89 9.40 -32.95
CA SER A 100 18.53 8.84 -31.65
C SER A 100 18.33 9.94 -30.60
N GLN A 101 17.33 9.77 -29.74
CA GLN A 101 17.06 10.70 -28.65
C GLN A 101 17.35 10.06 -27.30
N THR A 102 17.72 10.88 -26.32
CA THR A 102 17.85 10.43 -24.93
C THR A 102 16.52 10.57 -24.22
N VAL A 103 16.11 9.54 -23.51
CA VAL A 103 14.94 9.54 -22.63
C VAL A 103 15.43 9.35 -21.20
N THR A 104 14.91 10.15 -20.28
CA THR A 104 15.20 10.02 -18.84
C THR A 104 13.92 9.75 -18.07
N ILE A 105 13.95 8.82 -17.12
CA ILE A 105 12.81 8.46 -16.27
C ILE A 105 13.25 8.52 -14.82
N GLY A 106 12.48 9.19 -13.97
CA GLY A 106 12.73 9.23 -12.53
C GLY A 106 11.48 9.55 -11.71
N ALA A 107 11.56 9.37 -10.40
CA ALA A 107 10.47 9.73 -9.49
C ALA A 107 10.17 11.24 -9.56
N SER A 108 8.90 11.59 -9.42
CA SER A 108 8.42 12.98 -9.47
C SER A 108 7.15 13.15 -8.64
N GLY A 109 6.74 14.40 -8.40
CA GLY A 109 5.49 14.72 -7.73
C GLY A 109 5.49 14.51 -6.21
N THR A 110 4.33 14.78 -5.60
CA THR A 110 4.12 14.64 -4.15
C THR A 110 3.61 13.24 -3.83
N LEU A 111 4.25 12.59 -2.86
CA LEU A 111 3.78 11.32 -2.31
C LEU A 111 2.51 11.56 -1.48
N THR A 112 1.52 10.69 -1.63
CA THR A 112 0.31 10.74 -0.80
C THR A 112 0.05 9.38 -0.13
N GLY A 113 -0.68 9.43 0.98
CA GLY A 113 -1.02 8.24 1.76
C GLY A 113 0.24 7.50 2.22
N ARG A 114 0.30 6.21 1.88
CA ARG A 114 1.37 5.29 2.29
C ARG A 114 2.42 5.06 1.19
N ALA A 115 2.38 5.81 0.09
CA ALA A 115 3.33 5.61 -0.99
C ALA A 115 4.75 6.07 -0.59
N ARG A 116 5.75 5.29 -0.98
CA ARG A 116 7.14 5.74 -1.06
C ARG A 116 7.47 6.14 -2.50
N ALA A 117 8.52 6.94 -2.65
CA ALA A 117 9.02 7.30 -3.97
C ALA A 117 9.38 6.05 -4.77
N LEU A 118 9.03 6.06 -6.06
CA LEU A 118 9.42 5.01 -6.99
C LEU A 118 10.94 4.96 -7.11
N THR A 119 11.49 3.74 -7.16
CA THR A 119 12.93 3.50 -7.29
C THR A 119 13.17 2.39 -8.31
N ASN A 120 14.44 2.16 -8.65
CA ASN A 120 14.84 1.04 -9.51
C ASN A 120 14.01 0.95 -10.82
N PHE A 121 13.97 2.04 -11.57
CA PHE A 121 13.21 2.06 -12.83
C PHE A 121 13.83 1.10 -13.84
N THR A 122 12.98 0.41 -14.58
CA THR A 122 13.36 -0.53 -15.64
C THR A 122 12.43 -0.35 -16.83
N ILE A 123 12.87 -0.77 -18.02
CA ILE A 123 12.09 -0.66 -19.25
C ILE A 123 12.05 -1.98 -20.02
N ALA A 124 11.00 -2.16 -20.81
CA ALA A 124 10.89 -3.26 -21.78
C ALA A 124 10.25 -2.76 -23.08
N PRO A 125 10.54 -3.41 -24.23
CA PRO A 125 9.85 -3.13 -25.47
C PRO A 125 8.32 -3.22 -25.32
N GLY A 126 7.61 -2.28 -25.92
CA GLY A 126 6.15 -2.27 -26.00
C GLY A 126 5.62 -3.14 -27.14
N SER A 127 4.38 -2.90 -27.55
CA SER A 127 3.74 -3.62 -28.66
C SER A 127 4.30 -3.22 -30.02
N ASN A 128 4.71 -1.96 -30.17
CA ASN A 128 5.35 -1.39 -31.34
C ASN A 128 6.61 -0.61 -30.92
N PRO A 129 7.68 -1.32 -30.51
CA PRO A 129 8.80 -0.68 -29.84
C PRO A 129 9.73 0.07 -30.81
N PRO A 130 10.31 1.22 -30.40
CA PRO A 130 11.54 1.68 -31.01
C PRO A 130 12.71 0.76 -30.57
N THR A 131 13.88 0.88 -31.19
CA THR A 131 15.06 0.22 -30.63
C THR A 131 15.46 0.97 -29.35
N LEU A 132 15.52 0.26 -28.23
CA LEU A 132 15.87 0.80 -26.93
C LEU A 132 17.35 0.55 -26.64
N GLY A 133 18.08 1.61 -26.31
CA GLY A 133 19.43 1.52 -25.77
C GLY A 133 19.43 0.95 -24.34
N THR A 134 20.59 0.47 -23.90
CA THR A 134 20.74 -0.04 -22.53
C THR A 134 20.52 1.10 -21.51
N PRO A 135 19.61 0.93 -20.53
CA PRO A 135 19.43 1.92 -19.47
C PRO A 135 20.68 2.06 -18.62
N SER A 136 20.99 3.29 -18.24
CA SER A 136 22.03 3.63 -17.26
C SER A 136 21.39 4.33 -16.07
N GLY A 137 21.90 4.10 -14.85
CA GLY A 137 21.32 4.61 -13.61
C GLY A 137 20.46 3.58 -12.86
N THR A 138 19.78 4.01 -11.80
CA THR A 138 19.00 3.12 -10.91
C THR A 138 17.70 3.76 -10.46
N ASN A 139 17.75 4.89 -9.73
CA ASN A 139 16.55 5.62 -9.28
C ASN A 139 16.06 6.63 -10.30
N THR A 140 16.98 7.11 -11.12
CA THR A 140 16.70 7.77 -12.38
C THR A 140 17.45 6.98 -13.43
N ILE A 141 16.78 6.61 -14.51
CA ILE A 141 17.39 5.92 -15.64
C ILE A 141 17.43 6.82 -16.86
N SER A 142 18.50 6.73 -17.63
CA SER A 142 18.61 7.36 -18.96
C SER A 142 19.00 6.32 -19.99
N PHE A 143 18.33 6.35 -21.15
CA PHE A 143 18.56 5.45 -22.27
C PHE A 143 18.32 6.17 -23.60
N THR A 144 18.78 5.58 -24.70
CA THR A 144 18.50 6.11 -26.04
C THR A 144 17.33 5.39 -26.69
N VAL A 145 16.58 6.10 -27.53
CA VAL A 145 15.60 5.52 -28.45
C VAL A 145 16.06 5.76 -29.87
N SER A 146 15.88 4.77 -30.75
CA SER A 146 16.14 4.94 -32.19
C SER A 146 15.24 6.02 -32.78
N SER A 147 15.54 6.42 -34.02
CA SER A 147 14.66 7.30 -34.77
C SER A 147 13.25 6.72 -34.88
N ILE A 148 12.28 7.63 -34.87
CA ILE A 148 10.86 7.35 -35.01
C ILE A 148 10.41 8.05 -36.30
N PRO A 149 9.82 7.34 -37.27
CA PRO A 149 9.29 7.98 -38.48
C PRO A 149 8.27 9.06 -38.14
N ARG A 150 8.18 10.09 -38.98
CA ARG A 150 7.21 11.18 -38.84
C ARG A 150 5.80 10.60 -38.78
N ASP A 151 5.02 11.15 -37.86
CA ASP A 151 3.63 10.75 -37.59
C ASP A 151 3.47 9.28 -37.16
N ALA A 152 4.57 8.58 -36.86
CA ALA A 152 4.54 7.23 -36.33
C ALA A 152 4.63 7.25 -34.80
N SER A 153 3.84 6.39 -34.16
CA SER A 153 3.90 6.14 -32.72
C SER A 153 4.70 4.88 -32.42
N ARG A 154 5.49 4.92 -31.35
CA ARG A 154 6.28 3.81 -30.82
C ARG A 154 6.11 3.77 -29.30
N ASP A 155 6.19 2.59 -28.72
CA ASP A 155 5.90 2.44 -27.29
C ASP A 155 6.87 1.53 -26.54
N PHE A 156 6.98 1.78 -25.25
CA PHE A 156 7.71 0.93 -24.32
C PHE A 156 7.00 0.89 -22.97
N TYR A 157 7.31 -0.15 -22.21
CA TYR A 157 6.79 -0.32 -20.85
C TYR A 157 7.81 0.12 -19.81
N VAL A 158 7.29 0.61 -18.68
CA VAL A 158 8.07 1.05 -17.53
C VAL A 158 7.70 0.21 -16.31
N GLY A 159 8.74 -0.31 -15.66
CA GLY A 159 8.67 -0.98 -14.37
C GLY A 159 9.42 -0.17 -13.32
N ALA A 160 9.10 -0.38 -12.06
CA ALA A 160 9.74 0.27 -10.93
C ALA A 160 9.50 -0.55 -9.66
N ASP A 161 10.27 -0.24 -8.63
CA ASP A 161 10.01 -0.68 -7.27
C ASP A 161 9.12 0.37 -6.59
N PHE A 162 7.93 -0.07 -6.15
CA PHE A 162 6.94 0.74 -5.45
C PHE A 162 6.86 0.31 -3.99
N GLY A 163 7.37 1.17 -3.10
CA GLY A 163 7.29 0.98 -1.66
C GLY A 163 5.96 1.44 -1.06
N ILE A 164 5.41 0.65 -0.13
CA ILE A 164 4.23 0.96 0.67
C ILE A 164 4.61 0.95 2.15
N ALA A 165 4.34 2.06 2.83
CA ALA A 165 4.60 2.25 4.26
C ALA A 165 3.76 1.33 5.15
N ALA A 166 4.37 0.81 6.22
CA ALA A 166 3.69 0.01 7.24
C ALA A 166 2.75 0.83 8.14
N ASP A 167 3.04 2.11 8.32
CA ASP A 167 2.30 3.05 9.15
C ASP A 167 1.38 3.96 8.31
N GLY A 168 0.27 4.44 8.90
CA GLY A 168 -0.56 5.49 8.31
C GLY A 168 -2.05 5.19 8.14
N THR A 169 -2.75 6.08 7.45
CA THR A 169 -4.17 5.91 7.09
C THR A 169 -4.32 4.93 5.94
N SER A 170 -5.48 4.26 5.87
CA SER A 170 -5.87 3.54 4.66
C SER A 170 -6.35 4.51 3.59
N GLY A 171 -6.39 4.04 2.36
CA GLY A 171 -6.80 4.81 1.21
C GLY A 171 -5.79 4.79 0.09
N LEU A 172 -5.91 5.76 -0.81
CA LEU A 172 -5.09 5.84 -2.01
C LEU A 172 -3.65 6.27 -1.64
N ALA A 173 -2.69 5.44 -2.02
CA ALA A 173 -1.27 5.73 -1.99
C ALA A 173 -0.82 6.06 -3.40
N THR A 174 -0.26 7.25 -3.63
CA THR A 174 0.24 7.65 -4.96
C THR A 174 1.69 8.11 -4.94
N SER A 175 2.44 7.73 -5.97
CA SER A 175 3.78 8.26 -6.26
C SER A 175 3.86 8.64 -7.72
N GLY A 176 4.34 9.84 -8.03
CA GLY A 176 4.57 10.24 -9.41
C GLY A 176 5.91 9.75 -9.95
N PHE A 177 6.01 9.74 -11.27
CA PHE A 177 7.26 9.68 -12.02
C PHE A 177 7.16 10.62 -13.21
N LEU A 178 8.29 10.96 -13.80
CA LEU A 178 8.39 11.83 -14.95
C LEU A 178 9.24 11.15 -16.02
N VAL A 179 8.76 11.19 -17.25
CA VAL A 179 9.47 10.79 -18.45
C VAL A 179 9.84 12.07 -19.18
N ASP A 180 11.14 12.29 -19.32
CA ASP A 180 11.72 13.48 -19.95
C ASP A 180 12.38 13.11 -21.27
N VAL A 181 12.13 13.94 -22.29
CA VAL A 181 12.81 13.93 -23.58
C VAL A 181 13.23 15.35 -23.93
N PRO A 182 14.15 15.56 -24.88
CA PRO A 182 14.62 16.91 -25.22
C PRO A 182 13.54 17.91 -25.67
N ALA A 183 12.34 17.48 -26.07
CA ALA A 183 11.22 18.38 -26.41
C ALA A 183 10.32 18.74 -25.22
N GLY A 184 10.46 18.06 -24.09
CA GLY A 184 9.62 18.24 -22.92
C GLY A 184 9.45 16.98 -22.10
N ALA A 185 8.70 17.11 -21.01
CA ALA A 185 8.46 16.03 -20.07
C ALA A 185 6.97 15.77 -19.86
N ILE A 186 6.62 14.52 -19.59
CA ILE A 186 5.27 14.12 -19.17
C ILE A 186 5.36 13.28 -17.90
N GLY A 187 4.49 13.57 -16.94
CA GLY A 187 4.37 12.82 -15.70
C GLY A 187 3.40 11.64 -15.82
N GLY A 188 3.68 10.58 -15.08
CA GLY A 188 2.73 9.49 -14.80
C GLY A 188 2.59 9.28 -13.29
N THR A 189 1.53 8.60 -12.87
CA THR A 189 1.27 8.31 -11.44
C THR A 189 1.19 6.81 -11.22
N ALA A 190 1.96 6.28 -10.27
CA ALA A 190 1.76 4.95 -9.73
C ALA A 190 0.83 5.03 -8.50
N GLN A 191 -0.07 4.06 -8.35
CA GLN A 191 -1.06 4.07 -7.28
C GLN A 191 -1.33 2.68 -6.68
N ALA A 192 -1.83 2.68 -5.45
CA ALA A 192 -2.33 1.50 -4.76
C ALA A 192 -3.44 1.91 -3.79
N THR A 193 -4.49 1.09 -3.65
CA THR A 193 -5.45 1.22 -2.54
C THR A 193 -4.92 0.43 -1.36
N VAL A 194 -4.41 1.12 -0.35
CA VAL A 194 -3.78 0.48 0.82
C VAL A 194 -4.79 0.30 1.93
N ARG A 195 -4.82 -0.92 2.50
CA ARG A 195 -5.58 -1.28 3.70
C ARG A 195 -4.66 -1.64 4.86
N ARG A 196 -5.13 -1.45 6.08
CA ARG A 196 -4.46 -1.90 7.30
C ARG A 196 -4.45 -3.43 7.39
N PRO A 197 -3.40 -4.04 7.97
CA PRO A 197 -3.44 -5.44 8.35
C PRO A 197 -4.46 -5.66 9.48
N ILE A 198 -5.07 -6.84 9.52
CA ILE A 198 -5.81 -7.30 10.69
C ILE A 198 -4.80 -7.80 11.75
N SER A 199 -5.06 -7.48 13.01
CA SER A 199 -4.23 -7.89 14.14
C SER A 199 -5.11 -8.34 15.30
N LEU A 200 -4.58 -9.24 16.11
CA LEU A 200 -5.24 -9.80 17.29
C LEU A 200 -4.31 -9.66 18.49
N THR A 201 -4.78 -9.00 19.54
CA THR A 201 -4.04 -8.81 20.80
C THR A 201 -4.78 -9.50 21.93
N LYS A 202 -4.10 -10.40 22.66
CA LYS A 202 -4.61 -11.00 23.89
C LYS A 202 -4.33 -10.08 25.07
N THR A 203 -5.35 -9.73 25.85
CA THR A 203 -5.24 -8.84 27.02
C THR A 203 -5.43 -9.57 28.34
N SER A 204 -6.10 -10.73 28.35
CA SER A 204 -6.15 -11.64 29.50
C SER A 204 -6.30 -13.10 29.06
N ASP A 205 -5.82 -14.01 29.91
CA ASP A 205 -6.00 -15.46 29.76
C ASP A 205 -7.33 -15.92 30.35
N LEU A 206 -7.81 -17.07 29.86
CA LEU A 206 -8.98 -17.75 30.44
C LEU A 206 -8.52 -18.51 31.68
N SER A 207 -9.10 -18.17 32.82
CA SER A 207 -8.88 -18.82 34.11
C SER A 207 -10.23 -19.07 34.77
N PHE A 208 -10.50 -20.34 35.10
CA PHE A 208 -11.65 -20.70 35.93
C PHE A 208 -11.39 -20.53 37.44
N GLY A 209 -10.15 -20.16 37.80
CA GLY A 209 -9.71 -20.07 39.19
C GLY A 209 -9.64 -21.44 39.86
N THR A 210 -9.98 -21.47 41.16
CA THR A 210 -9.91 -22.67 41.99
C THR A 210 -11.30 -23.27 42.15
N ILE A 211 -11.44 -24.50 41.68
CA ILE A 211 -12.67 -25.28 41.75
C ILE A 211 -12.51 -26.40 42.77
N ALA A 212 -13.44 -26.48 43.71
CA ALA A 212 -13.57 -27.63 44.59
C ALA A 212 -14.38 -28.73 43.87
N ALA A 213 -13.73 -29.88 43.64
CA ALA A 213 -14.40 -31.07 43.13
C ALA A 213 -15.46 -31.56 44.13
N PRO A 214 -16.56 -32.13 43.64
CA PRO A 214 -17.62 -32.61 44.53
C PRO A 214 -17.19 -33.86 45.30
N THR A 215 -17.76 -34.08 46.49
CA THR A 215 -17.52 -35.31 47.27
C THR A 215 -18.28 -36.53 46.73
N SER A 216 -19.29 -36.31 45.88
CA SER A 216 -20.02 -37.35 45.15
C SER A 216 -20.69 -36.74 43.89
N GLY A 217 -20.89 -37.55 42.85
CA GLY A 217 -21.52 -37.12 41.61
C GLY A 217 -20.64 -36.22 40.75
N SER A 218 -21.26 -35.33 39.99
CA SER A 218 -20.60 -34.41 39.06
C SER A 218 -21.25 -33.02 39.05
N GLY A 219 -20.47 -32.02 38.64
CA GLY A 219 -20.94 -30.67 38.38
C GLY A 219 -20.32 -30.10 37.11
N THR A 220 -20.97 -29.09 36.55
CA THR A 220 -20.46 -28.35 35.39
C THR A 220 -20.13 -26.94 35.83
N VAL A 221 -18.90 -26.53 35.56
CA VAL A 221 -18.43 -25.16 35.73
C VAL A 221 -18.60 -24.47 34.39
N THR A 222 -19.29 -23.33 34.38
CA THR A 222 -19.52 -22.52 33.18
C THR A 222 -19.07 -21.10 33.46
N PHE A 223 -18.16 -20.59 32.64
CA PHE A 223 -17.81 -19.17 32.62
C PHE A 223 -18.40 -18.56 31.35
N ASP A 224 -19.50 -17.84 31.49
CA ASP A 224 -20.22 -17.29 30.35
C ASP A 224 -19.53 -16.03 29.81
N ALA A 225 -19.12 -16.07 28.54
CA ALA A 225 -18.41 -14.96 27.90
C ALA A 225 -19.24 -13.67 27.82
N GLY A 226 -20.57 -13.77 27.64
CA GLY A 226 -21.45 -12.61 27.43
C GLY A 226 -21.78 -11.86 28.72
N SER A 227 -22.19 -12.58 29.76
CA SER A 227 -22.55 -12.01 31.06
C SER A 227 -21.36 -11.80 31.98
N GLY A 228 -20.27 -12.55 31.79
CA GLY A 228 -19.17 -12.60 32.75
C GLY A 228 -19.48 -13.38 34.02
N ALA A 229 -20.58 -14.14 34.06
CA ALA A 229 -20.94 -14.97 35.19
C ALA A 229 -20.13 -16.27 35.20
N LEU A 230 -19.57 -16.61 36.37
CA LEU A 230 -18.98 -17.92 36.65
C LEU A 230 -19.93 -18.72 37.52
N GLU A 231 -20.55 -19.72 36.94
CA GLU A 231 -21.61 -20.52 37.54
C GLU A 231 -21.18 -21.98 37.69
N VAL A 232 -21.73 -22.64 38.71
CA VAL A 232 -21.57 -24.08 38.91
C VAL A 232 -22.93 -24.72 39.08
N THR A 233 -23.19 -25.75 38.29
CA THR A 233 -24.40 -26.57 38.37
C THR A 233 -24.06 -28.00 38.79
N GLY A 234 -25.06 -28.77 39.21
CA GLY A 234 -24.89 -30.16 39.66
C GLY A 234 -24.63 -30.30 41.16
N THR A 235 -24.10 -31.46 41.57
CA THR A 235 -23.95 -31.81 42.98
C THR A 235 -22.56 -31.49 43.49
N GLY A 236 -22.45 -30.62 44.50
CA GLY A 236 -21.25 -30.48 45.33
C GLY A 236 -20.07 -29.69 44.77
N ALA A 237 -19.96 -29.47 43.45
CA ALA A 237 -18.89 -28.66 42.88
C ALA A 237 -19.04 -27.18 43.28
N ARG A 238 -17.93 -26.49 43.58
CA ARG A 238 -17.95 -25.07 44.01
C ARG A 238 -16.78 -24.31 43.42
N VAL A 239 -17.01 -23.07 43.00
CA VAL A 239 -15.94 -22.10 42.73
C VAL A 239 -15.57 -21.45 44.06
N LEU A 240 -14.28 -21.41 44.38
CA LEU A 240 -13.79 -20.69 45.55
C LEU A 240 -13.68 -19.19 45.23
N THR A 241 -14.22 -18.35 46.10
CA THR A 241 -14.17 -16.89 45.93
C THR A 241 -12.73 -16.38 46.02
N GLY A 242 -12.40 -15.35 45.24
CA GLY A 242 -11.05 -14.77 45.22
C GLY A 242 -9.98 -15.61 44.49
N SER A 243 -10.39 -16.64 43.76
CA SER A 243 -9.48 -17.61 43.15
C SER A 243 -8.82 -17.21 41.83
N GLY A 244 -8.92 -15.93 41.43
CA GLY A 244 -8.29 -15.43 40.21
C GLY A 244 -8.96 -15.91 38.91
N ALA A 245 -10.27 -16.15 38.95
CA ALA A 245 -11.04 -16.42 37.74
C ALA A 245 -11.08 -15.18 36.83
N ALA A 246 -10.82 -15.36 35.54
CA ALA A 246 -10.84 -14.32 34.52
C ALA A 246 -11.27 -14.91 33.17
N LEU A 247 -12.07 -14.18 32.40
CA LEU A 247 -12.31 -14.50 31.00
C LEU A 247 -11.06 -14.20 30.18
N ALA A 248 -10.82 -14.95 29.11
CA ALA A 248 -9.86 -14.50 28.13
C ALA A 248 -10.44 -13.28 27.39
N GLN A 249 -9.62 -12.27 27.15
CA GLN A 249 -10.00 -11.06 26.44
C GLN A 249 -9.07 -10.85 25.26
N TYR A 250 -9.68 -10.49 24.14
CA TYR A 250 -9.00 -10.21 22.89
C TYR A 250 -9.50 -8.90 22.31
N THR A 251 -8.59 -8.18 21.67
CA THR A 251 -8.90 -7.01 20.86
C THR A 251 -8.38 -7.25 19.44
N VAL A 252 -9.30 -7.17 18.49
CA VAL A 252 -9.01 -7.16 17.06
C VAL A 252 -8.85 -5.72 16.63
N ALA A 253 -7.81 -5.41 15.88
CA ALA A 253 -7.60 -4.11 15.27
C ALA A 253 -7.29 -4.25 13.78
N GLY A 254 -7.70 -3.27 12.99
CA GLY A 254 -7.44 -3.24 11.55
C GLY A 254 -8.21 -2.14 10.84
N GLU A 255 -8.59 -2.36 9.59
CA GLU A 255 -9.37 -1.40 8.82
C GLU A 255 -10.81 -1.23 9.33
N SER A 256 -11.15 0.01 9.69
CA SER A 256 -12.50 0.36 10.12
C SER A 256 -13.57 0.01 9.07
N GLY A 257 -14.71 -0.47 9.55
CA GLY A 257 -15.84 -0.88 8.72
C GLY A 257 -15.65 -2.20 7.98
N GLN A 258 -14.57 -2.94 8.21
CA GLN A 258 -14.42 -4.31 7.72
C GLN A 258 -15.02 -5.30 8.72
N SER A 259 -15.73 -6.31 8.20
CA SER A 259 -16.10 -7.49 8.96
C SER A 259 -14.98 -8.53 8.96
N PHE A 260 -15.02 -9.43 9.92
CA PHE A 260 -14.03 -10.48 10.07
C PHE A 260 -14.65 -11.72 10.73
N SER A 261 -13.99 -12.86 10.59
CA SER A 261 -14.35 -14.10 11.26
C SER A 261 -13.42 -14.41 12.43
N ILE A 262 -13.92 -15.15 13.42
CA ILE A 262 -13.16 -15.64 14.57
C ILE A 262 -13.24 -17.16 14.57
N ASP A 263 -12.09 -17.82 14.49
CA ASP A 263 -11.97 -19.27 14.61
C ASP A 263 -11.17 -19.63 15.87
N MET A 264 -11.58 -20.71 16.54
CA MET A 264 -10.92 -21.21 17.75
C MET A 264 -10.70 -22.72 17.66
N THR A 265 -9.55 -23.19 18.11
CA THR A 265 -9.33 -24.63 18.29
C THR A 265 -10.03 -25.13 19.55
N PRO A 266 -10.41 -26.42 19.63
CA PRO A 266 -10.84 -27.03 20.88
C PRO A 266 -9.80 -26.84 22.00
N LEU A 267 -10.26 -26.70 23.25
CA LEU A 267 -9.41 -26.63 24.43
C LEU A 267 -9.54 -27.91 25.25
N GLU A 268 -8.39 -28.49 25.61
CA GLU A 268 -8.28 -29.54 26.61
C GLU A 268 -7.36 -29.07 27.73
N MET A 269 -7.84 -29.07 28.98
CA MET A 269 -7.00 -28.81 30.13
C MET A 269 -6.42 -30.13 30.65
N THR A 270 -5.10 -30.20 30.74
CA THR A 270 -4.39 -31.40 31.19
C THR A 270 -3.85 -31.21 32.61
N GLY A 271 -4.12 -32.20 33.46
CA GLY A 271 -3.58 -32.34 34.80
C GLY A 271 -3.31 -33.81 35.10
N ALA A 272 -3.86 -34.33 36.20
CA ALA A 272 -3.85 -35.77 36.47
C ALA A 272 -4.76 -36.56 35.51
N VAL A 273 -5.81 -35.90 35.00
CA VAL A 273 -6.65 -36.36 33.90
C VAL A 273 -6.79 -35.22 32.88
N THR A 274 -7.38 -35.51 31.72
CA THR A 274 -7.70 -34.49 30.72
C THR A 274 -9.16 -34.07 30.88
N LEU A 275 -9.41 -32.75 30.90
CA LEU A 275 -10.73 -32.14 30.97
C LEU A 275 -11.01 -31.40 29.66
N PRO A 276 -11.95 -31.88 28.82
CA PRO A 276 -12.36 -31.14 27.65
C PRO A 276 -13.13 -29.89 28.07
N VAL A 277 -12.82 -28.76 27.43
CA VAL A 277 -13.49 -27.47 27.65
C VAL A 277 -14.25 -27.09 26.38
N THR A 278 -15.56 -26.92 26.51
CA THR A 278 -16.39 -26.33 25.46
C THR A 278 -16.26 -24.82 25.54
N LEU A 279 -15.52 -24.21 24.62
CA LEU A 279 -15.33 -22.77 24.54
C LEU A 279 -16.60 -22.06 24.01
N ASN A 280 -16.84 -20.85 24.51
CA ASN A 280 -17.83 -19.91 23.97
C ASN A 280 -17.23 -18.50 23.90
N ASN A 281 -17.77 -17.64 23.04
CA ASN A 281 -17.36 -16.24 22.93
C ASN A 281 -18.58 -15.31 22.85
N ASP A 282 -18.39 -14.03 23.14
CA ASP A 282 -19.44 -13.01 23.10
C ASP A 282 -19.40 -12.13 21.84
N ALA A 283 -18.61 -12.49 20.83
CA ALA A 283 -18.57 -11.75 19.58
C ALA A 283 -19.90 -11.88 18.83
N ALA A 284 -20.27 -10.82 18.11
CA ALA A 284 -21.39 -10.86 17.19
C ALA A 284 -21.13 -11.88 16.07
N ALA A 285 -22.18 -12.44 15.46
CA ALA A 285 -22.05 -13.40 14.36
C ALA A 285 -21.29 -12.84 13.14
N THR A 286 -21.38 -11.52 12.93
CA THR A 286 -20.64 -10.77 11.91
C THR A 286 -20.03 -9.54 12.59
N PRO A 287 -18.91 -9.70 13.32
CA PRO A 287 -18.30 -8.59 14.02
C PRO A 287 -17.76 -7.58 13.03
N LEU A 288 -17.85 -6.30 13.40
CA LEU A 288 -17.43 -5.17 12.57
C LEU A 288 -16.39 -4.37 13.34
N LEU A 289 -15.25 -4.06 12.70
CA LEU A 289 -14.26 -3.18 13.29
C LEU A 289 -14.84 -1.75 13.36
N ALA A 290 -15.15 -1.29 14.57
CA ALA A 290 -15.77 0.01 14.80
C ALA A 290 -14.71 1.12 14.73
N GLY A 291 -15.02 2.20 14.01
CA GLY A 291 -14.17 3.38 13.88
C GLY A 291 -14.67 4.34 12.80
N SER A 292 -13.92 5.43 12.56
CA SER A 292 -14.18 6.33 11.43
C SER A 292 -13.68 5.72 10.11
N PRO A 293 -14.23 6.11 8.95
CA PRO A 293 -13.72 5.66 7.65
C PRO A 293 -12.23 6.00 7.47
N ASN A 294 -11.45 5.06 6.94
CA ASN A 294 -9.99 5.16 6.74
C ASN A 294 -9.15 5.27 8.02
N ASP A 295 -9.76 5.12 9.21
CA ASP A 295 -9.07 5.00 10.49
C ASP A 295 -8.91 3.54 10.93
N GLU A 296 -8.11 3.33 11.97
CA GLU A 296 -8.03 2.02 12.62
C GLU A 296 -9.37 1.76 13.32
N GLY A 297 -9.99 0.64 12.98
CA GLY A 297 -11.15 0.12 13.67
C GLY A 297 -10.74 -0.93 14.70
N SER A 298 -11.52 -1.03 15.77
CA SER A 298 -11.28 -2.02 16.82
C SER A 298 -12.55 -2.79 17.19
N TYR A 299 -12.37 -4.02 17.64
CA TYR A 299 -13.43 -4.85 18.18
C TYR A 299 -12.88 -5.73 19.31
N SER A 300 -13.48 -5.65 20.48
CA SER A 300 -13.09 -6.47 21.63
C SER A 300 -14.13 -7.53 21.89
N PHE A 301 -13.66 -8.73 22.23
CA PHE A 301 -14.50 -9.86 22.61
C PHE A 301 -13.84 -10.68 23.71
N ARG A 302 -14.65 -11.48 24.38
CA ARG A 302 -14.29 -12.37 25.47
C ARG A 302 -14.49 -13.81 25.05
N ILE A 303 -13.65 -14.68 25.60
CA ILE A 303 -13.80 -16.13 25.49
C ILE A 303 -13.96 -16.69 26.90
N GLY A 304 -15.01 -17.47 27.08
CA GLY A 304 -15.29 -18.28 28.25
C GLY A 304 -15.28 -19.76 27.89
N GLY A 305 -15.90 -20.56 28.74
CA GLY A 305 -16.12 -21.96 28.41
C GLY A 305 -16.81 -22.72 29.51
N SER A 306 -16.98 -24.02 29.29
CA SER A 306 -17.55 -24.92 30.27
C SER A 306 -16.85 -26.27 30.27
N PHE A 307 -16.75 -26.87 31.45
CA PHE A 307 -16.22 -28.22 31.62
C PHE A 307 -16.90 -28.90 32.80
N SER A 308 -16.88 -30.23 32.80
CA SER A 308 -17.42 -31.04 33.89
C SER A 308 -16.32 -31.49 34.84
N VAL A 309 -16.63 -31.47 36.14
CA VAL A 309 -15.81 -32.00 37.22
C VAL A 309 -16.60 -33.06 37.98
N SER A 310 -15.99 -34.19 38.29
CA SER A 310 -16.60 -35.28 39.06
C SER A 310 -15.83 -35.55 40.35
N HIS A 311 -16.40 -36.39 41.22
CA HIS A 311 -15.70 -36.83 42.43
C HIS A 311 -14.43 -37.63 42.16
N ASP A 312 -14.29 -38.17 40.93
CA ASP A 312 -13.10 -38.90 40.48
C ASP A 312 -12.04 -37.97 39.90
N THR A 313 -12.34 -36.68 39.72
CA THR A 313 -11.38 -35.72 39.18
C THR A 313 -10.32 -35.42 40.25
N PRO A 314 -9.06 -35.84 40.06
CA PRO A 314 -8.04 -35.66 41.09
C PRO A 314 -7.71 -34.18 41.26
N ALA A 315 -7.41 -33.77 42.49
CA ALA A 315 -6.93 -32.42 42.77
C ALA A 315 -5.60 -32.16 42.05
N GLY A 316 -5.46 -30.98 41.47
CA GLY A 316 -4.24 -30.58 40.75
C GLY A 316 -4.44 -29.31 39.95
N LEU A 317 -3.34 -28.81 39.37
CA LEU A 317 -3.39 -27.77 38.36
C LEU A 317 -3.77 -28.41 37.02
N TYR A 318 -4.75 -27.82 36.34
CA TYR A 318 -5.15 -28.18 35.00
C TYR A 318 -4.90 -26.99 34.09
N SER A 319 -4.15 -27.19 33.02
CA SER A 319 -3.79 -26.14 32.06
C SER A 319 -3.82 -26.67 30.64
N GLY A 320 -4.08 -25.80 29.68
CA GLY A 320 -4.06 -26.13 28.26
C GLY A 320 -4.01 -24.86 27.43
N ASP A 321 -3.71 -25.03 26.15
CA ASP A 321 -3.65 -23.95 25.18
C ASP A 321 -4.72 -24.14 24.12
N PHE A 322 -5.23 -23.03 23.59
CA PHE A 322 -6.07 -22.99 22.40
C PHE A 322 -5.62 -21.83 21.52
N VAL A 323 -5.84 -21.96 20.21
CA VAL A 323 -5.47 -20.95 19.22
C VAL A 323 -6.72 -20.18 18.82
N VAL A 324 -6.60 -18.85 18.78
CA VAL A 324 -7.61 -17.94 18.23
C VAL A 324 -7.06 -17.34 16.95
N THR A 325 -7.82 -17.44 15.87
CA THR A 325 -7.48 -16.88 14.55
C THR A 325 -8.54 -15.88 14.14
N VAL A 326 -8.11 -14.78 13.52
CA VAL A 326 -9.00 -13.79 12.91
C VAL A 326 -8.60 -13.54 11.47
N LEU A 327 -9.60 -13.41 10.60
CA LEU A 327 -9.43 -13.19 9.17
C LEU A 327 -10.45 -12.17 8.70
N TYR A 328 -10.06 -11.26 7.80
CA TYR A 328 -11.05 -10.46 7.08
C TYR A 328 -11.97 -11.37 6.26
N ASP A 329 -13.25 -11.00 6.19
CA ASP A 329 -14.24 -11.66 5.32
C ASP A 329 -14.11 -11.22 3.85
#